data_AF-A0A0B7I4T8-F1
#
_entry.id   AF-A0A0B7I4T8-F1
#
_cell.length_a   1.000
_cell.length_b   1.000
_cell.length_c   1.000
_cell.angle_alpha   90.00
_cell.angle_beta   90.00
_cell.angle_gamma   90.00
#
_symmetry.space_group_name_H-M   'P 1'
#
loop_
_entity.id
_entity.type
_entity.pdbx_description
1 polymer ?
#
loop_
_entity_poly.entity_id
_entity_poly.type
_entity_poly.pdbx_seq_one_letter_code
_entity_poly.pdbx_strand_id
1 'polypeptide(L)'
;MKTTQILIGMVMLLIACSDSKTQSNQGTKSTSSLEKIIDLEKAIENPIEPLNLSDFVEDIEYIRPEYPASLVDIIFDVALNENYLLLQVRERLLCYSRDGKFLREIGKNGQGPKEYLGIRASSLHDSLVAIHSNWTRKILWYNTDGEYLKETPVADGILNIDVLNNDRIVIHHFPHTTPIDDPNLCIVGIIDSKGDTIQLKKSKPYYSKGQTLQQSIWKYNDMVRVLSCINDTVYSVSKDEILPTYVVNFGKYKVSQEFFSDMHSSPSEKSEKGRKFIRHLSFSEMFDKILITFIYDKKNWYGVHSKQSGETSVWSVKPDSINKYGFLKGGGWVNDVDGGYSVTYLKSNSDGYFIRIVPPDELKARSLENKERIEVKYPEKQKKLEQLVNSLDDDENPIIIIYKLKK
;
A
#
# COMPACT_ATOMS: atom_id res chain seq x y z
N MET A 1 63.98 18.31 33.75
CA MET A 1 62.62 17.78 34.01
C MET A 1 61.61 18.73 33.38
N LYS A 2 60.63 18.19 32.64
CA LYS A 2 59.58 18.92 31.87
C LYS A 2 58.88 19.95 32.80
N THR A 3 58.40 21.12 32.34
CA THR A 3 57.25 21.28 31.44
C THR A 3 57.11 22.72 30.91
N THR A 4 56.61 22.81 29.68
CA THR A 4 56.00 23.90 28.89
C THR A 4 55.30 25.03 29.65
N GLN A 5 55.48 26.29 29.21
CA GLN A 5 54.43 27.33 29.23
C GLN A 5 54.50 28.23 27.99
N ILE A 6 53.31 28.54 27.47
CA ILE A 6 52.95 29.20 26.21
C ILE A 6 52.92 30.72 26.44
N LEU A 7 53.52 31.49 25.52
CA LEU A 7 53.54 32.96 25.59
C LEU A 7 52.32 33.58 24.91
N ILE A 8 51.70 34.48 25.65
CA ILE A 8 50.53 35.30 25.35
C ILE A 8 50.91 36.46 24.41
N GLY A 9 50.07 36.75 23.41
CA GLY A 9 50.16 37.94 22.56
C GLY A 9 48.77 38.53 22.33
N MET A 10 48.42 39.48 23.18
CA MET A 10 47.17 40.23 23.25
C MET A 10 47.23 41.43 22.28
N VAL A 11 46.25 41.58 21.39
CA VAL A 11 46.01 42.84 20.66
C VAL A 11 44.54 43.22 20.84
N MET A 12 44.31 44.22 21.70
CA MET A 12 43.11 45.05 21.70
C MET A 12 43.34 46.24 20.76
N LEU A 13 42.35 46.59 19.93
CA LEU A 13 41.66 47.88 20.05
C LEU A 13 40.57 48.01 18.97
N LEU A 14 39.33 48.01 19.45
CA LEU A 14 38.14 48.51 18.76
C LEU A 14 38.18 50.04 18.73
N ILE A 15 37.56 50.67 17.72
CA ILE A 15 36.35 51.51 17.84
C ILE A 15 36.12 52.34 16.54
N ALA A 16 34.94 52.08 15.93
CA ALA A 16 33.95 52.99 15.32
C ALA A 16 34.34 53.99 14.21
N CYS A 17 33.44 54.51 13.36
CA CYS A 17 32.13 54.17 12.78
C CYS A 17 31.89 55.29 11.74
N SER A 18 31.23 55.01 10.61
CA SER A 18 30.29 55.97 10.02
C SER A 18 29.36 55.30 8.99
N ASP A 19 28.07 55.50 9.23
CA ASP A 19 26.86 54.90 8.67
C ASP A 19 26.63 55.07 7.15
N SER A 20 25.97 54.09 6.51
CA SER A 20 24.51 54.16 6.32
C SER A 20 23.95 53.09 5.37
N LYS A 21 22.85 52.48 5.83
CA LYS A 21 21.79 51.76 5.08
C LYS A 21 22.20 50.57 4.20
N THR A 22 21.91 49.36 4.67
CA THR A 22 21.51 48.27 3.77
C THR A 22 20.43 47.41 4.43
N GLN A 23 19.28 47.34 3.75
CA GLN A 23 18.17 46.47 4.09
C GLN A 23 18.58 45.00 4.00
N SER A 24 18.03 44.24 4.93
CA SER A 24 18.10 42.79 5.07
C SER A 24 17.67 42.04 3.82
N ASN A 25 18.58 41.23 3.26
CA ASN A 25 18.23 40.02 2.53
C ASN A 25 18.89 38.84 3.26
N GLN A 26 18.18 38.27 4.24
CA GLN A 26 18.46 36.92 4.69
C GLN A 26 17.91 35.96 3.64
N GLY A 27 18.75 35.64 2.66
CA GLY A 27 18.59 34.43 1.86
C GLY A 27 18.99 33.25 2.74
N THR A 28 18.02 32.67 3.44
CA THR A 28 18.17 31.32 3.99
C THR A 28 18.32 30.39 2.79
N LYS A 29 19.53 29.88 2.58
CA LYS A 29 19.78 28.76 1.67
C LYS A 29 18.85 27.63 2.07
N SER A 30 17.76 27.45 1.32
CA SER A 30 17.05 26.19 1.30
C SER A 30 18.02 25.16 0.74
N THR A 31 18.50 24.28 1.60
CA THR A 31 19.13 23.04 1.17
C THR A 31 18.07 22.32 0.37
N SER A 32 18.13 22.38 -0.95
CA SER A 32 17.25 21.65 -1.86
C SER A 32 17.50 20.16 -1.62
N SER A 33 16.68 19.54 -0.77
CA SER A 33 16.57 18.09 -0.74
C SER A 33 16.15 17.68 -2.15
N LEU A 34 17.05 17.04 -2.90
CA LEU A 34 16.71 16.41 -4.17
C LEU A 34 15.46 15.56 -3.92
N GLU A 35 14.34 15.98 -4.48
CA GLU A 35 13.08 15.25 -4.37
C GLU A 35 13.29 13.88 -4.98
N LYS A 36 12.98 12.81 -4.24
CA LYS A 36 13.07 11.44 -4.77
C LYS A 36 11.90 11.25 -5.74
N ILE A 37 12.14 11.46 -7.03
CA ILE A 37 11.10 11.45 -8.05
C ILE A 37 10.95 10.03 -8.63
N ILE A 38 9.73 9.49 -8.59
CA ILE A 38 9.34 8.28 -9.33
C ILE A 38 8.76 8.76 -10.67
N ASP A 39 9.59 8.78 -11.71
CA ASP A 39 9.21 9.33 -13.02
C ASP A 39 8.48 8.31 -13.90
N LEU A 40 7.15 8.26 -13.80
CA LEU A 40 6.32 7.37 -14.61
C LEU A 40 6.13 7.87 -16.03
N GLU A 41 6.16 9.20 -16.27
CA GLU A 41 6.04 9.73 -17.63
C GLU A 41 7.19 9.28 -18.50
N LYS A 42 8.43 9.55 -18.07
CA LYS A 42 9.63 9.13 -18.80
C LYS A 42 9.67 7.61 -18.99
N ALA A 43 9.29 6.85 -17.97
CA ALA A 43 9.34 5.39 -18.01
C ALA A 43 8.32 4.82 -19.01
N ILE A 44 7.08 5.33 -19.04
CA ILE A 44 6.04 4.86 -19.98
C ILE A 44 6.41 5.18 -21.43
N GLU A 45 7.12 6.29 -21.68
CA GLU A 45 7.63 6.63 -23.01
C GLU A 45 8.80 5.76 -23.46
N ASN A 46 9.52 5.15 -22.53
CA ASN A 46 10.70 4.33 -22.77
C ASN A 46 10.58 2.97 -22.05
N PRO A 47 9.58 2.14 -22.39
CA PRO A 47 9.40 0.85 -21.74
C PRO A 47 10.57 -0.08 -22.06
N ILE A 48 10.96 -0.87 -21.08
CA ILE A 48 12.00 -1.89 -21.22
C ILE A 48 11.38 -3.26 -21.52
N GLU A 49 12.25 -4.24 -21.79
CA GLU A 49 11.83 -5.64 -21.80
C GLU A 49 11.36 -6.10 -20.41
N PRO A 50 10.38 -7.02 -20.32
CA PRO A 50 9.88 -7.52 -19.06
C PRO A 50 10.99 -8.12 -18.19
N LEU A 51 11.04 -7.68 -16.93
CA LEU A 51 11.90 -8.30 -15.92
C LEU A 51 11.21 -9.53 -15.33
N ASN A 52 12.01 -10.45 -14.80
CA ASN A 52 11.51 -11.68 -14.18
C ASN A 52 11.15 -11.45 -12.72
N LEU A 53 10.15 -12.18 -12.21
CA LEU A 53 9.73 -12.05 -10.82
C LEU A 53 10.83 -12.53 -9.85
N SER A 54 11.59 -13.54 -10.27
CA SER A 54 12.72 -14.10 -9.50
C SER A 54 13.88 -13.14 -9.28
N ASP A 55 13.88 -11.96 -9.92
CA ASP A 55 14.83 -10.89 -9.64
C ASP A 55 14.51 -10.19 -8.30
N PHE A 56 13.24 -10.17 -7.89
CA PHE A 56 12.74 -9.42 -6.73
C PHE A 56 12.15 -10.29 -5.63
N VAL A 57 11.64 -11.48 -5.98
CA VAL A 57 11.03 -12.43 -5.04
C VAL A 57 12.04 -13.55 -4.72
N GLU A 58 12.25 -13.82 -3.43
CA GLU A 58 13.09 -14.94 -2.96
C GLU A 58 12.29 -16.24 -2.78
N ASP A 59 11.04 -16.13 -2.34
CA ASP A 59 10.20 -17.27 -2.03
C ASP A 59 8.70 -16.98 -2.22
N ILE A 60 7.93 -18.04 -2.44
CA ILE A 60 6.48 -17.99 -2.59
C ILE A 60 5.86 -19.00 -1.64
N GLU A 61 5.03 -18.51 -0.73
CA GLU A 61 4.27 -19.33 0.22
C GLU A 61 2.81 -19.40 -0.20
N TYR A 62 2.24 -20.60 -0.14
CA TYR A 62 0.83 -20.86 -0.44
C TYR A 62 0.14 -21.34 0.83
N ILE A 63 -0.74 -20.51 1.38
CA ILE A 63 -1.54 -20.87 2.55
C ILE A 63 -2.93 -21.31 2.08
N ARG A 64 -3.35 -22.49 2.53
CA ARG A 64 -4.71 -23.03 2.35
C ARG A 64 -5.52 -22.76 3.62
N PRO A 65 -6.42 -21.76 3.65
CA PRO A 65 -7.25 -21.54 4.82
C PRO A 65 -8.20 -22.72 5.07
N GLU A 66 -8.23 -23.21 6.31
CA GLU A 66 -8.98 -24.41 6.71
C GLU A 66 -10.45 -24.35 6.28
N TYR A 67 -10.91 -25.43 5.66
CA TYR A 67 -12.25 -25.63 5.14
C TYR A 67 -12.76 -27.02 5.58
N PRO A 68 -14.06 -27.22 5.90
CA PRO A 68 -15.16 -26.25 5.86
C PRO A 68 -15.41 -25.50 7.17
N ALA A 69 -14.56 -25.70 8.20
CA ALA A 69 -14.75 -25.11 9.54
C ALA A 69 -14.90 -23.58 9.52
N SER A 70 -14.30 -22.93 8.52
CA SER A 70 -14.42 -21.50 8.28
C SER A 70 -14.67 -21.25 6.80
N LEU A 71 -15.94 -21.16 6.41
CA LEU A 71 -16.30 -20.78 5.04
C LEU A 71 -15.88 -19.33 4.75
N VAL A 72 -15.09 -19.18 3.69
CA VAL A 72 -14.60 -17.90 3.18
C VAL A 72 -15.15 -17.70 1.79
N ASP A 73 -15.91 -16.63 1.58
CA ASP A 73 -16.39 -16.26 0.24
C ASP A 73 -15.46 -15.22 -0.41
N ILE A 74 -15.70 -13.93 -0.20
CA ILE A 74 -14.92 -12.84 -0.75
C ILE A 74 -14.05 -12.29 0.38
N ILE A 75 -12.75 -12.47 0.21
CA ILE A 75 -11.74 -11.87 1.08
C ILE A 75 -11.54 -10.42 0.65
N PHE A 76 -12.01 -9.49 1.48
CA PHE A 76 -11.85 -8.05 1.25
C PHE A 76 -10.45 -7.58 1.66
N ASP A 77 -9.94 -8.11 2.77
CA ASP A 77 -8.61 -7.79 3.25
C ASP A 77 -7.87 -8.96 3.92
N VAL A 78 -6.55 -8.89 3.94
CA VAL A 78 -5.67 -9.91 4.51
C VAL A 78 -4.59 -9.22 5.32
N ALA A 79 -4.50 -9.42 6.62
CA ALA A 79 -3.35 -8.96 7.40
C ALA A 79 -2.55 -10.16 7.89
N LEU A 80 -1.23 -10.06 7.99
CA LEU A 80 -0.41 -11.14 8.56
C LEU A 80 0.79 -10.60 9.32
N ASN A 81 1.35 -11.49 10.13
CA ASN A 81 2.69 -11.37 10.69
C ASN A 81 3.31 -12.77 10.74
N GLU A 82 4.38 -12.95 11.51
CA GLU A 82 5.08 -14.25 11.64
C GLU A 82 4.22 -15.36 12.25
N ASN A 83 3.13 -15.04 12.97
CA ASN A 83 2.34 -16.01 13.74
C ASN A 83 0.91 -16.19 13.21
N TYR A 84 0.32 -15.11 12.70
CA TYR A 84 -1.11 -15.05 12.40
C TYR A 84 -1.39 -14.57 10.99
N LEU A 85 -2.52 -15.03 10.45
CA LEU A 85 -3.14 -14.60 9.22
C LEU A 85 -4.58 -14.20 9.53
N LEU A 86 -4.92 -12.94 9.31
CA LEU A 86 -6.29 -12.44 9.42
C LEU A 86 -6.91 -12.30 8.05
N LEU A 87 -8.10 -12.86 7.86
CA LEU A 87 -8.91 -12.72 6.65
C LEU A 87 -10.18 -11.93 7.00
N GLN A 88 -10.35 -10.77 6.36
CA GLN A 88 -11.60 -10.02 6.44
C GLN A 88 -12.56 -10.52 5.37
N VAL A 89 -13.64 -11.17 5.80
CA VAL A 89 -14.63 -11.83 4.97
C VAL A 89 -16.00 -11.27 5.29
N ARG A 90 -16.52 -10.39 4.41
CA ARG A 90 -17.72 -9.57 4.66
C ARG A 90 -17.66 -8.85 6.02
N GLU A 91 -18.45 -9.30 6.97
CA GLU A 91 -18.62 -8.76 8.32
C GLU A 91 -17.92 -9.64 9.37
N ARG A 92 -16.99 -10.50 8.96
CA ARG A 92 -16.26 -11.41 9.83
C ARG A 92 -14.76 -11.16 9.70
N LEU A 93 -14.05 -11.19 10.81
CA LEU A 93 -12.59 -11.19 10.83
C LEU A 93 -12.11 -12.54 11.35
N LEU A 94 -11.56 -13.35 10.47
CA LEU A 94 -11.16 -14.72 10.76
C LEU A 94 -9.66 -14.78 11.00
N CYS A 95 -9.25 -15.39 12.11
CA CYS A 95 -7.85 -15.58 12.49
C CYS A 95 -7.42 -17.02 12.24
N TYR A 96 -6.32 -17.16 11.52
CA TYR A 96 -5.67 -18.42 11.17
C TYR A 96 -4.22 -18.38 11.64
N SER A 97 -3.64 -19.56 11.83
CA SER A 97 -2.19 -19.71 11.89
C SER A 97 -1.57 -19.64 10.49
N ARG A 98 -0.24 -19.53 10.43
CA ARG A 98 0.53 -19.46 9.17
C ARG A 98 0.42 -20.70 8.29
N ASP A 99 0.17 -21.86 8.87
CA ASP A 99 -0.08 -23.11 8.13
C ASP A 99 -1.52 -23.23 7.62
N GLY A 100 -2.38 -22.23 7.87
CA GLY A 100 -3.74 -22.18 7.35
C GLY A 100 -4.81 -22.78 8.27
N LYS A 101 -4.47 -23.25 9.47
CA LYS A 101 -5.45 -23.76 10.43
C LYS A 101 -6.31 -22.62 10.99
N PHE A 102 -7.63 -22.81 11.05
CA PHE A 102 -8.55 -21.86 11.65
C PHE A 102 -8.37 -21.84 13.17
N LEU A 103 -8.15 -20.64 13.72
CA LEU A 103 -7.96 -20.46 15.16
C LEU A 103 -9.24 -19.96 15.83
N ARG A 104 -9.86 -18.90 15.28
CA ARG A 104 -11.09 -18.27 15.80
C ARG A 104 -11.54 -17.10 14.93
N GLU A 105 -12.73 -16.60 15.22
CA GLU A 105 -13.22 -15.29 14.75
C GLU A 105 -12.88 -14.21 15.79
N ILE A 106 -12.47 -13.02 15.33
CA ILE A 106 -12.13 -11.88 16.18
C ILE A 106 -13.31 -10.89 16.20
N GLY A 107 -13.88 -10.69 17.38
CA GLY A 107 -15.09 -9.89 17.54
C GLY A 107 -16.33 -10.58 16.97
N LYS A 108 -17.44 -9.84 16.95
CA LYS A 108 -18.72 -10.32 16.42
C LYS A 108 -19.53 -9.15 15.86
N ASN A 109 -20.26 -9.40 14.77
CA ASN A 109 -21.20 -8.43 14.25
C ASN A 109 -22.43 -8.30 15.16
N GLY A 110 -22.75 -7.09 15.61
CA GLY A 110 -23.87 -6.82 16.50
C GLY A 110 -23.82 -5.44 17.16
N GLN A 111 -24.84 -5.13 17.96
CA GLN A 111 -25.02 -3.83 18.62
C GLN A 111 -24.51 -3.80 20.07
N GLY A 112 -23.95 -4.91 20.57
CA GLY A 112 -23.39 -4.98 21.92
C GLY A 112 -22.17 -4.07 22.11
N PRO A 113 -21.80 -3.77 23.38
CA PRO A 113 -20.70 -2.86 23.70
C PRO A 113 -19.31 -3.32 23.22
N LYS A 114 -19.17 -4.61 22.87
CA LYS A 114 -17.93 -5.25 22.38
C LYS A 114 -18.11 -5.84 20.97
N GLU A 115 -19.17 -5.46 20.28
CA GLU A 115 -19.52 -5.93 18.95
C GLU A 115 -19.35 -4.76 17.96
N TYR A 116 -19.01 -5.07 16.72
CA TYR A 116 -18.94 -4.09 15.63
C TYR A 116 -20.20 -4.17 14.79
N LEU A 117 -20.54 -3.09 14.10
CA LEU A 117 -21.55 -3.12 13.05
C LEU A 117 -20.79 -3.05 11.73
N GLY A 118 -20.52 -4.20 11.14
CA GLY A 118 -19.70 -4.35 9.93
C GLY A 118 -18.24 -3.91 10.08
N ILE A 119 -17.37 -4.45 9.23
CA ILE A 119 -15.94 -4.13 9.24
C ILE A 119 -15.64 -3.22 8.06
N ARG A 120 -15.18 -2.00 8.36
CA ARG A 120 -14.69 -1.04 7.38
C ARG A 120 -13.26 -1.34 6.97
N ALA A 121 -12.43 -1.54 7.97
CA ALA A 121 -11.03 -1.90 7.87
C ALA A 121 -10.59 -2.63 9.13
N SER A 122 -9.51 -3.40 9.00
CA SER A 122 -8.85 -4.03 10.13
C SER A 122 -7.34 -3.83 10.02
N SER A 123 -6.66 -3.87 11.16
CA SER A 123 -5.19 -3.82 11.19
C SER A 123 -4.67 -4.78 12.25
N LEU A 124 -3.57 -5.45 11.91
CA LEU A 124 -2.82 -6.33 12.80
C LEU A 124 -1.45 -5.69 13.07
N HIS A 125 -1.08 -5.64 14.35
CA HIS A 125 0.25 -5.26 14.80
C HIS A 125 0.63 -6.16 15.98
N ASP A 126 1.62 -7.02 15.82
CA ASP A 126 1.94 -8.09 16.77
C ASP A 126 0.70 -8.93 17.15
N SER A 127 0.29 -8.92 18.42
CA SER A 127 -0.92 -9.60 18.91
C SER A 127 -2.13 -8.67 19.03
N LEU A 128 -2.03 -7.42 18.57
CA LEU A 128 -3.08 -6.42 18.66
C LEU A 128 -3.87 -6.34 17.36
N VAL A 129 -5.18 -6.45 17.48
CA VAL A 129 -6.12 -6.39 16.37
C VAL A 129 -7.03 -5.18 16.54
N ALA A 130 -7.03 -4.28 15.56
CA ALA A 130 -7.96 -3.16 15.48
C ALA A 130 -9.02 -3.41 14.42
N ILE A 131 -10.28 -3.20 14.78
CA ILE A 131 -11.42 -3.25 13.87
C ILE A 131 -12.06 -1.87 13.82
N HIS A 132 -11.97 -1.21 12.66
CA HIS A 132 -12.71 0.01 12.40
C HIS A 132 -14.12 -0.35 11.91
N SER A 133 -15.14 0.00 12.68
CA SER A 133 -16.54 -0.37 12.42
C SER A 133 -17.23 0.65 11.51
N ASN A 134 -18.02 0.19 10.53
CA ASN A 134 -18.63 1.03 9.48
C ASN A 134 -19.52 2.16 10.03
N TRP A 135 -20.24 1.93 11.13
CA TRP A 135 -21.34 2.80 11.56
C TRP A 135 -21.18 3.40 12.96
N THR A 136 -20.15 3.02 13.71
CA THR A 136 -20.04 3.37 15.15
C THR A 136 -18.95 4.39 15.48
N ARG A 137 -18.26 4.96 14.48
CA ARG A 137 -17.22 6.01 14.67
C ARG A 137 -16.17 5.64 15.72
N LYS A 138 -15.78 4.37 15.73
CA LYS A 138 -14.86 3.83 16.73
C LYS A 138 -14.06 2.67 16.17
N ILE A 139 -12.87 2.51 16.74
CA ILE A 139 -12.03 1.33 16.59
C ILE A 139 -12.28 0.46 17.82
N LEU A 140 -12.60 -0.81 17.59
CA LEU A 140 -12.64 -1.82 18.63
C LEU A 140 -11.31 -2.56 18.64
N TRP A 141 -10.72 -2.71 19.81
CA TRP A 141 -9.44 -3.38 19.99
C TRP A 141 -9.64 -4.75 20.61
N TYR A 142 -8.98 -5.73 20.02
CA TYR A 142 -8.90 -7.10 20.50
C TYR A 142 -7.45 -7.55 20.52
N ASN A 143 -7.16 -8.63 21.24
CA ASN A 143 -5.95 -9.40 21.00
C ASN A 143 -6.20 -10.54 19.98
N THR A 144 -5.15 -11.21 19.54
CA THR A 144 -5.22 -12.38 18.66
C THR A 144 -5.91 -13.58 19.31
N ASP A 145 -6.11 -13.55 20.64
CA ASP A 145 -6.94 -14.54 21.34
C ASP A 145 -8.45 -14.27 21.23
N GLY A 146 -8.85 -13.13 20.67
CA GLY A 146 -10.24 -12.71 20.51
C GLY A 146 -10.81 -11.97 21.72
N GLU A 147 -9.99 -11.66 22.72
CA GLU A 147 -10.41 -10.90 23.90
C GLU A 147 -10.51 -9.42 23.56
N TYR A 148 -11.66 -8.83 23.87
CA TYR A 148 -11.86 -7.38 23.76
C TYR A 148 -11.02 -6.64 24.81
N LEU A 149 -10.31 -5.61 24.35
CA LEU A 149 -9.41 -4.81 25.18
C LEU A 149 -9.99 -3.43 25.51
N LYS A 150 -10.36 -2.65 24.49
CA LYS A 150 -10.83 -1.27 24.61
C LYS A 150 -11.51 -0.78 23.33
N GLU A 151 -12.02 0.44 23.36
CA GLU A 151 -12.43 1.17 22.15
C GLU A 151 -11.75 2.54 22.07
N THR A 152 -11.50 2.99 20.85
CA THR A 152 -10.94 4.31 20.55
C THR A 152 -11.92 5.08 19.66
N PRO A 153 -12.41 6.26 20.07
CA PRO A 153 -13.21 7.13 19.21
C PRO A 153 -12.43 7.52 17.96
N VAL A 154 -13.12 7.56 16.81
CA VAL A 154 -12.55 8.01 15.54
C VAL A 154 -13.53 8.93 14.86
N ALA A 155 -13.01 9.99 14.23
CA ALA A 155 -13.82 10.93 13.48
C ALA A 155 -14.55 10.26 12.29
N ASP A 156 -15.60 10.91 11.81
CA ASP A 156 -16.23 10.49 10.55
C ASP A 156 -15.27 10.58 9.35
N GLY A 157 -15.55 9.81 8.31
CA GLY A 157 -14.84 9.89 7.03
C GLY A 157 -13.51 9.13 6.99
N ILE A 158 -13.12 8.48 8.08
CA ILE A 158 -12.03 7.50 8.07
C ILE A 158 -12.53 6.22 7.42
N LEU A 159 -11.77 5.61 6.50
CA LEU A 159 -12.13 4.29 5.97
C LEU A 159 -11.10 3.23 6.25
N ASN A 160 -9.83 3.59 6.24
CA ASN A 160 -8.77 2.65 6.54
C ASN A 160 -8.00 3.10 7.76
N ILE A 161 -7.41 2.13 8.46
CA ILE A 161 -6.57 2.36 9.62
C ILE A 161 -5.32 1.48 9.52
N ASP A 162 -4.19 2.01 9.97
CA ASP A 162 -2.99 1.21 10.20
C ASP A 162 -2.50 1.41 11.62
N VAL A 163 -2.36 0.32 12.35
CA VAL A 163 -1.87 0.35 13.72
C VAL A 163 -0.35 0.27 13.71
N LEU A 164 0.29 1.25 14.36
CA LEU A 164 1.74 1.27 14.54
C LEU A 164 2.15 0.77 15.93
N ASN A 165 1.26 0.87 16.92
CA ASN A 165 1.36 0.27 18.26
C ASN A 165 0.06 0.54 19.04
N ASN A 166 0.05 0.19 20.34
CA ASN A 166 -1.09 0.37 21.27
C ASN A 166 -1.61 1.81 21.43
N ASP A 167 -0.85 2.83 21.01
CA ASP A 167 -1.15 4.25 21.22
C ASP A 167 -0.97 5.11 19.95
N ARG A 168 -0.68 4.52 18.79
CA ARG A 168 -0.48 5.24 17.53
C ARG A 168 -1.23 4.55 16.41
N ILE A 169 -2.26 5.22 15.91
CA ILE A 169 -3.07 4.76 14.78
C ILE A 169 -2.93 5.76 13.64
N VAL A 170 -2.56 5.28 12.47
CA VAL A 170 -2.64 6.01 11.22
C VAL A 170 -4.07 5.93 10.72
N ILE A 171 -4.69 7.08 10.49
CA ILE A 171 -6.04 7.19 9.95
C ILE A 171 -5.99 7.67 8.50
N HIS A 172 -6.68 6.93 7.64
CA HIS A 172 -6.78 7.25 6.23
C HIS A 172 -8.18 7.77 5.94
N HIS A 173 -8.23 9.05 5.60
CA HIS A 173 -9.45 9.67 5.13
C HIS A 173 -9.68 9.22 3.69
N PHE A 174 -10.88 8.74 3.39
CA PHE A 174 -11.23 8.48 1.99
C PHE A 174 -12.17 9.56 1.48
N PRO A 175 -11.77 10.24 0.41
CA PRO A 175 -12.56 11.36 -0.07
C PRO A 175 -13.62 10.99 -1.14
N HIS A 176 -14.06 9.72 -1.24
CA HIS A 176 -15.24 9.33 -2.05
C HIS A 176 -16.55 9.94 -1.54
N THR A 177 -16.59 10.52 -0.36
CA THR A 177 -17.78 11.23 0.16
C THR A 177 -17.46 12.67 0.55
N THR A 178 -16.19 13.06 0.47
CA THR A 178 -15.72 14.37 0.89
C THR A 178 -15.37 15.15 -0.37
N PRO A 179 -16.10 16.24 -0.67
CA PRO A 179 -15.73 17.15 -1.74
C PRO A 179 -14.26 17.55 -1.62
N ILE A 180 -13.54 17.60 -2.73
CA ILE A 180 -12.10 17.87 -2.68
C ILE A 180 -11.80 19.30 -2.17
N ASP A 181 -12.74 20.22 -2.34
CA ASP A 181 -12.68 21.60 -1.84
C ASP A 181 -13.00 21.73 -0.34
N ASP A 182 -13.27 20.62 0.36
CA ASP A 182 -13.48 20.65 1.80
C ASP A 182 -12.19 21.11 2.53
N PRO A 183 -12.23 22.18 3.33
CA PRO A 183 -11.07 22.67 4.10
C PRO A 183 -10.58 21.67 5.17
N ASN A 184 -11.36 20.63 5.47
CA ASN A 184 -11.01 19.52 6.34
C ASN A 184 -10.45 18.31 5.59
N LEU A 185 -10.30 18.37 4.27
CA LEU A 185 -9.70 17.30 3.48
C LEU A 185 -8.28 17.01 3.97
N CYS A 186 -8.12 15.80 4.47
CA CYS A 186 -6.87 15.27 4.99
C CYS A 186 -6.42 14.12 4.09
N ILE A 187 -5.12 14.01 3.83
CA ILE A 187 -4.56 12.84 3.14
C ILE A 187 -4.43 11.69 4.13
N VAL A 188 -3.81 11.97 5.27
CA VAL A 188 -3.49 11.00 6.31
C VAL A 188 -3.29 11.71 7.65
N GLY A 189 -3.64 11.04 8.75
CA GLY A 189 -3.44 11.53 10.10
C GLY A 189 -2.84 10.48 11.04
N ILE A 190 -2.37 10.94 12.19
CA ILE A 190 -1.99 10.11 13.34
C ILE A 190 -2.89 10.53 14.50
N ILE A 191 -3.56 9.55 15.11
CA ILE A 191 -4.31 9.72 16.36
C ILE A 191 -3.70 8.84 17.46
N ASP A 192 -3.94 9.23 18.71
CA ASP A 192 -3.61 8.42 19.86
C ASP A 192 -4.71 7.40 20.21
N SER A 193 -4.49 6.61 21.26
CA SER A 193 -5.49 5.62 21.69
C SER A 193 -6.78 6.21 22.31
N LYS A 194 -6.81 7.50 22.62
CA LYS A 194 -8.00 8.23 23.07
C LYS A 194 -8.79 8.84 21.92
N GLY A 195 -8.24 8.79 20.70
CA GLY A 195 -8.81 9.42 19.51
C GLY A 195 -8.36 10.87 19.33
N ASP A 196 -7.43 11.35 20.17
CA ASP A 196 -6.89 12.69 20.06
C ASP A 196 -5.95 12.77 18.86
N THR A 197 -6.12 13.81 18.06
CA THR A 197 -5.30 14.03 16.88
C THR A 197 -3.90 14.48 17.28
N ILE A 198 -2.88 13.68 16.93
CA ILE A 198 -1.47 14.04 17.11
C ILE A 198 -1.00 14.88 15.93
N GLN A 199 -1.28 14.43 14.71
CA GLN A 199 -0.87 15.11 13.49
C GLN A 199 -1.84 14.86 12.35
N LEU A 200 -2.07 15.87 11.51
CA LEU A 200 -2.81 15.72 10.26
C LEU A 200 -1.98 16.28 9.11
N LYS A 201 -1.92 15.53 8.02
CA LYS A 201 -1.42 16.05 6.76
C LYS A 201 -2.57 16.44 5.85
N LYS A 202 -2.92 17.73 5.93
CA LYS A 202 -3.75 18.38 4.91
C LYS A 202 -2.90 18.67 3.68
N SER A 203 -3.49 18.52 2.50
CA SER A 203 -2.88 18.99 1.26
C SER A 203 -3.77 20.05 0.65
N LYS A 204 -3.15 21.03 -0.03
CA LYS A 204 -3.89 21.75 -1.05
C LYS A 204 -4.20 20.72 -2.12
N PRO A 205 -5.48 20.46 -2.41
CA PRO A 205 -5.81 19.48 -3.40
C PRO A 205 -5.28 19.93 -4.76
N TYR A 206 -4.70 19.00 -5.51
CA TYR A 206 -4.31 19.25 -6.89
C TYR A 206 -5.54 19.53 -7.78
N TYR A 207 -6.69 18.92 -7.46
CA TYR A 207 -7.96 19.12 -8.16
C TYR A 207 -8.88 20.03 -7.36
N SER A 208 -9.37 21.13 -7.93
CA SER A 208 -10.22 22.06 -7.17
C SER A 208 -11.69 21.63 -7.04
N LYS A 209 -12.11 20.59 -7.76
CA LYS A 209 -13.50 20.05 -7.78
C LYS A 209 -13.49 18.55 -8.09
N GLY A 210 -14.50 17.83 -7.62
CA GLY A 210 -14.70 16.40 -7.89
C GLY A 210 -14.76 15.55 -6.62
N GLN A 211 -14.70 14.23 -6.80
CA GLN A 211 -14.52 13.27 -5.71
C GLN A 211 -13.32 12.40 -5.99
N THR A 212 -12.68 11.92 -4.94
CA THR A 212 -11.33 11.36 -5.05
C THR A 212 -11.33 9.90 -5.41
N LEU A 213 -10.31 9.42 -6.09
CA LEU A 213 -10.04 8.01 -6.36
C LEU A 213 -9.39 7.28 -5.16
N GLN A 214 -9.21 5.97 -5.34
CA GLN A 214 -8.52 5.08 -4.41
C GLN A 214 -7.11 5.58 -4.06
N GLN A 215 -6.72 5.43 -2.79
CA GLN A 215 -5.37 5.67 -2.28
C GLN A 215 -4.47 4.46 -2.50
N SER A 216 -3.18 4.70 -2.65
CA SER A 216 -2.14 3.66 -2.59
C SER A 216 -1.53 3.68 -1.19
N ILE A 217 -1.67 2.58 -0.45
CA ILE A 217 -1.19 2.43 0.93
C ILE A 217 -0.36 1.15 1.01
N TRP A 218 0.85 1.25 1.58
CA TRP A 218 1.70 0.08 1.85
C TRP A 218 2.53 0.27 3.12
N LYS A 219 3.01 -0.84 3.70
CA LYS A 219 3.89 -0.83 4.86
C LYS A 219 5.35 -1.12 4.45
N TYR A 220 6.28 -0.46 5.13
CA TYR A 220 7.73 -0.70 4.96
C TYR A 220 8.51 -0.17 6.18
N ASN A 221 9.37 -0.98 6.80
CA ASN A 221 10.16 -0.64 7.99
C ASN A 221 9.36 0.07 9.10
N ASP A 222 8.27 -0.55 9.58
CA ASP A 222 7.37 0.00 10.61
C ASP A 222 6.70 1.35 10.27
N MET A 223 6.77 1.77 9.00
CA MET A 223 6.12 2.97 8.52
C MET A 223 5.00 2.61 7.56
N VAL A 224 4.02 3.50 7.50
CA VAL A 224 2.94 3.44 6.51
C VAL A 224 3.23 4.49 5.44
N ARG A 225 3.10 4.10 4.19
CA ARG A 225 3.30 4.95 3.02
C ARG A 225 1.95 5.26 2.42
N VAL A 226 1.70 6.52 2.11
CA VAL A 226 0.40 6.98 1.60
C VAL A 226 0.60 7.87 0.40
N LEU A 227 -0.01 7.46 -0.72
CA LEU A 227 -0.24 8.31 -1.89
C LEU A 227 -1.74 8.43 -2.10
N SER A 228 -2.25 9.66 -2.09
CA SER A 228 -3.63 9.93 -2.47
C SER A 228 -3.69 10.39 -3.91
N CYS A 229 -4.82 10.16 -4.56
CA CYS A 229 -5.03 10.61 -5.93
C CYS A 229 -5.11 12.14 -6.06
N ILE A 230 -5.27 12.89 -4.95
CA ILE A 230 -5.37 14.36 -4.95
C ILE A 230 -4.01 15.05 -4.90
N ASN A 231 -2.92 14.30 -4.87
CA ASN A 231 -1.57 14.82 -4.91
C ASN A 231 -0.65 13.84 -5.66
N ASP A 232 0.62 14.21 -5.76
CA ASP A 232 1.69 13.40 -6.34
C ASP A 232 2.73 12.96 -5.30
N THR A 233 2.63 13.50 -4.08
CA THR A 233 3.60 13.22 -3.01
C THR A 233 3.21 11.98 -2.22
N VAL A 234 4.13 11.02 -2.13
CA VAL A 234 4.08 9.91 -1.18
C VAL A 234 4.53 10.43 0.18
N TYR A 235 3.69 10.25 1.19
CA TYR A 235 4.03 10.53 2.57
C TYR A 235 4.43 9.25 3.31
N SER A 236 5.51 9.33 4.08
CA SER A 236 5.85 8.34 5.10
C SER A 236 5.28 8.77 6.43
N VAL A 237 4.56 7.85 7.07
CA VAL A 237 3.94 8.02 8.37
C VAL A 237 4.64 7.10 9.35
N SER A 238 5.37 7.68 10.28
CA SER A 238 5.91 6.99 11.43
C SER A 238 4.98 7.16 12.64
N LYS A 239 5.39 6.66 13.80
CA LYS A 239 4.68 6.85 15.06
C LYS A 239 4.61 8.31 15.53
N ASP A 240 5.53 9.16 15.07
CA ASP A 240 5.71 10.53 15.59
C ASP A 240 5.50 11.60 14.51
N GLU A 241 5.68 11.27 13.23
CA GLU A 241 5.69 12.26 12.16
C GLU A 241 5.19 11.75 10.80
N ILE A 242 4.67 12.69 10.01
CA ILE A 242 4.28 12.52 8.61
C ILE A 242 5.22 13.37 7.74
N LEU A 243 6.06 12.72 6.94
CA LEU A 243 7.06 13.37 6.09
C LEU A 243 6.88 13.05 4.59
N PRO A 244 7.01 14.05 3.69
CA PRO A 244 7.06 13.76 2.26
C PRO A 244 8.33 12.95 1.95
N THR A 245 8.20 11.88 1.15
CA THR A 245 9.31 10.94 0.90
C THR A 245 9.61 10.76 -0.58
N TYR A 246 8.58 10.63 -1.42
CA TYR A 246 8.71 10.53 -2.87
C TYR A 246 7.72 11.45 -3.56
N VAL A 247 8.01 11.85 -4.80
CA VAL A 247 7.08 12.53 -5.70
C VAL A 247 6.88 11.66 -6.93
N VAL A 248 5.64 11.30 -7.25
CA VAL A 248 5.33 10.53 -8.45
C VAL A 248 5.07 11.50 -9.60
N ASN A 249 5.97 11.54 -10.58
CA ASN A 249 5.73 12.29 -11.81
C ASN A 249 4.85 11.46 -12.76
N PHE A 250 3.56 11.80 -12.81
CA PHE A 250 2.61 11.20 -13.74
C PHE A 250 2.68 11.80 -15.15
N GLY A 251 3.18 13.03 -15.28
CA GLY A 251 3.17 13.80 -16.52
C GLY A 251 1.81 13.85 -17.20
N LYS A 252 1.80 13.67 -18.53
CA LYS A 252 0.57 13.63 -19.35
C LYS A 252 -0.34 12.43 -19.07
N TYR A 253 0.11 11.43 -18.30
CA TYR A 253 -0.69 10.25 -17.96
C TYR A 253 -1.46 10.41 -16.65
N LYS A 254 -1.36 11.59 -16.01
CA LYS A 254 -2.19 11.95 -14.87
C LYS A 254 -3.66 12.06 -15.29
N VAL A 255 -4.58 11.73 -14.38
CA VAL A 255 -6.01 11.97 -14.62
C VAL A 255 -6.27 13.46 -14.80
N SER A 256 -7.02 13.82 -15.85
CA SER A 256 -7.37 15.22 -16.12
C SER A 256 -8.37 15.73 -15.09
N GLN A 257 -8.34 17.03 -14.83
CA GLN A 257 -9.24 17.66 -13.86
C GLN A 257 -10.72 17.55 -14.26
N GLU A 258 -11.00 17.66 -15.56
CA GLU A 258 -12.34 17.47 -16.11
C GLU A 258 -12.85 16.05 -15.83
N PHE A 259 -12.04 15.03 -16.12
CA PHE A 259 -12.42 13.64 -15.89
C PHE A 259 -12.60 13.33 -14.39
N PHE A 260 -11.72 13.88 -13.54
CA PHE A 260 -11.81 13.70 -12.09
C PHE A 260 -13.10 14.27 -11.50
N SER A 261 -13.58 15.39 -12.05
CA SER A 261 -14.82 16.03 -11.60
C SER A 261 -16.08 15.22 -11.95
N ASP A 262 -16.05 14.45 -13.05
CA ASP A 262 -17.21 13.79 -13.65
C ASP A 262 -17.44 12.32 -13.23
N MET A 263 -16.59 11.80 -12.35
CA MET A 263 -16.44 10.38 -12.04
C MET A 263 -17.67 9.68 -11.40
N HIS A 264 -18.78 10.40 -11.15
CA HIS A 264 -20.06 9.85 -10.67
C HIS A 264 -21.12 9.66 -11.75
N SER A 265 -20.87 10.07 -13.00
CA SER A 265 -21.82 9.77 -14.08
C SER A 265 -21.66 8.31 -14.54
N SER A 266 -22.75 7.54 -14.44
CA SER A 266 -22.91 6.10 -14.70
C SER A 266 -21.74 5.39 -15.43
N PRO A 267 -21.19 4.28 -14.87
CA PRO A 267 -20.10 3.50 -15.48
C PRO A 267 -20.40 2.96 -16.89
N SER A 268 -21.67 2.92 -17.30
CA SER A 268 -22.12 2.18 -18.49
C SER A 268 -22.17 2.97 -19.80
N GLU A 269 -22.16 4.31 -19.81
CA GLU A 269 -22.44 5.07 -21.06
C GLU A 269 -21.35 6.04 -21.53
N LYS A 270 -20.32 6.34 -20.73
CA LYS A 270 -19.20 7.22 -21.14
C LYS A 270 -17.84 6.52 -21.20
N SER A 271 -17.84 5.19 -21.08
CA SER A 271 -16.68 4.35 -20.71
C SER A 271 -15.67 4.06 -21.83
N GLU A 272 -15.93 4.44 -23.08
CA GLU A 272 -15.08 4.08 -24.23
C GLU A 272 -14.28 5.24 -24.84
N LYS A 273 -14.73 6.50 -24.73
CA LYS A 273 -13.97 7.64 -25.28
C LYS A 273 -12.94 8.13 -24.27
N GLY A 274 -11.72 7.59 -24.35
CA GLY A 274 -10.52 8.32 -23.94
C GLY A 274 -9.99 8.14 -22.52
N ARG A 275 -10.20 6.99 -21.85
CA ARG A 275 -9.51 6.66 -20.57
C ARG A 275 -8.01 6.38 -20.78
N LYS A 276 -7.23 7.43 -21.07
CA LYS A 276 -5.76 7.37 -21.17
C LYS A 276 -5.11 8.06 -19.98
N PHE A 277 -5.29 7.49 -18.79
CA PHE A 277 -4.59 7.91 -17.59
C PHE A 277 -4.26 6.69 -16.72
N ILE A 278 -3.29 6.84 -15.83
CA ILE A 278 -2.84 5.80 -14.89
C ILE A 278 -3.94 5.51 -13.88
N ARG A 279 -4.26 4.23 -13.68
CA ARG A 279 -5.25 3.74 -12.70
C ARG A 279 -4.66 2.64 -11.85
N HIS A 280 -5.23 2.43 -10.66
CA HIS A 280 -4.86 1.34 -9.75
C HIS A 280 -3.35 1.29 -9.48
N LEU A 281 -2.73 2.47 -9.32
CA LEU A 281 -1.32 2.58 -9.00
C LEU A 281 -1.06 1.99 -7.61
N SER A 282 -0.21 0.97 -7.55
CA SER A 282 0.19 0.28 -6.33
C SER A 282 1.69 0.11 -6.26
N PHE A 283 2.19 0.02 -5.02
CA PHE A 283 3.61 -0.07 -4.72
C PHE A 283 3.91 -1.24 -3.76
N SER A 284 5.14 -1.73 -3.84
CA SER A 284 5.76 -2.59 -2.84
C SER A 284 7.19 -2.12 -2.65
N GLU A 285 7.61 -1.81 -1.43
CA GLU A 285 8.91 -1.18 -1.17
C GLU A 285 9.90 -2.22 -0.63
N MET A 286 11.10 -2.27 -1.23
CA MET A 286 12.24 -3.10 -0.84
C MET A 286 13.34 -2.20 -0.27
N PHE A 287 14.46 -2.74 0.19
CA PHE A 287 15.57 -1.93 0.70
C PHE A 287 16.08 -0.91 -0.31
N ASP A 288 16.41 -1.37 -1.51
CA ASP A 288 17.06 -0.60 -2.58
C ASP A 288 16.13 -0.22 -3.74
N LYS A 289 14.91 -0.77 -3.77
CA LYS A 289 13.95 -0.63 -4.88
C LYS A 289 12.51 -0.41 -4.43
N ILE A 290 11.66 0.04 -5.36
CA ILE A 290 10.21 0.09 -5.22
C ILE A 290 9.60 -0.60 -6.44
N LEU A 291 8.82 -1.64 -6.22
CA LEU A 291 8.03 -2.31 -7.25
C LEU A 291 6.74 -1.51 -7.47
N ILE A 292 6.32 -1.40 -8.73
CA ILE A 292 5.20 -0.56 -9.15
C ILE A 292 4.27 -1.40 -10.02
N THR A 293 2.97 -1.29 -9.80
CA THR A 293 1.95 -1.79 -10.73
C THR A 293 0.91 -0.74 -11.00
N PHE A 294 0.44 -0.65 -12.24
CA PHE A 294 -0.68 0.21 -12.60
C PHE A 294 -1.36 -0.27 -13.89
N ILE A 295 -2.51 0.30 -14.21
CA ILE A 295 -3.22 0.07 -15.46
C ILE A 295 -3.18 1.36 -16.29
N TYR A 296 -2.73 1.25 -17.53
CA TYR A 296 -2.74 2.35 -18.50
C TYR A 296 -3.00 1.80 -19.90
N ASP A 297 -3.86 2.49 -20.65
CA ASP A 297 -4.26 2.14 -22.03
C ASP A 297 -4.67 0.66 -22.19
N LYS A 298 -5.52 0.19 -21.27
CA LYS A 298 -6.03 -1.20 -21.23
C LYS A 298 -4.95 -2.28 -21.13
N LYS A 299 -3.77 -1.95 -20.62
CA LYS A 299 -2.69 -2.91 -20.30
C LYS A 299 -2.35 -2.86 -18.81
N ASN A 300 -1.85 -3.98 -18.30
CA ASN A 300 -1.18 -3.99 -17.00
C ASN A 300 0.26 -3.51 -17.21
N TRP A 301 0.70 -2.61 -16.35
CA TRP A 301 2.05 -2.10 -16.32
C TRP A 301 2.71 -2.50 -15.02
N TYR A 302 3.97 -2.86 -15.12
CA TYR A 302 4.84 -3.25 -14.04
C TYR A 302 6.08 -2.40 -14.10
N GLY A 303 6.70 -2.14 -12.96
CA GLY A 303 7.86 -1.29 -12.91
C GLY A 303 8.68 -1.46 -11.66
N VAL A 304 9.88 -0.91 -11.75
CA VAL A 304 10.87 -0.91 -10.68
C VAL A 304 11.50 0.47 -10.65
N HIS A 305 11.51 1.08 -9.47
CA HIS A 305 12.23 2.30 -9.20
C HIS A 305 13.43 2.00 -8.29
N SER A 306 14.63 2.33 -8.75
CA SER A 306 15.86 2.22 -7.97
C SER A 306 15.98 3.40 -7.02
N LYS A 307 16.05 3.14 -5.71
CA LYS A 307 16.22 4.19 -4.69
C LYS A 307 17.62 4.81 -4.72
N GLN A 308 18.61 4.08 -5.26
CA GLN A 308 19.99 4.54 -5.34
C GLN A 308 20.21 5.47 -6.55
N SER A 309 19.77 5.06 -7.74
CA SER A 309 19.97 5.84 -8.96
C SER A 309 18.83 6.83 -9.24
N GLY A 310 17.65 6.63 -8.63
CA GLY A 310 16.44 7.39 -8.94
C GLY A 310 15.81 7.00 -10.28
N GLU A 311 16.31 5.96 -10.95
CA GLU A 311 15.80 5.51 -12.23
C GLU A 311 14.54 4.65 -12.07
N THR A 312 13.53 4.93 -12.89
CA THR A 312 12.29 4.16 -12.99
C THR A 312 12.24 3.47 -14.34
N SER A 313 12.07 2.15 -14.33
CA SER A 313 11.87 1.33 -15.53
C SER A 313 10.52 0.64 -15.46
N VAL A 314 9.81 0.57 -16.58
CA VAL A 314 8.49 -0.07 -16.66
C VAL A 314 8.37 -0.91 -17.93
N TRP A 315 7.46 -1.87 -17.91
CA TRP A 315 7.03 -2.63 -19.07
C TRP A 315 5.52 -2.90 -18.98
N SER A 316 4.91 -3.22 -20.11
CA SER A 316 3.47 -3.49 -20.19
C SER A 316 3.20 -4.91 -20.66
N VAL A 317 2.19 -5.55 -20.07
CA VAL A 317 1.70 -6.85 -20.49
C VAL A 317 0.24 -6.70 -20.90
N LYS A 318 -0.10 -7.27 -22.07
CA LYS A 318 -1.49 -7.30 -22.54
C LYS A 318 -2.29 -8.29 -21.67
N PRO A 319 -3.50 -7.92 -21.22
CA PRO A 319 -4.39 -8.88 -20.57
C PRO A 319 -4.89 -9.91 -21.59
N ASP A 320 -5.29 -11.08 -21.10
CA ASP A 320 -5.89 -12.14 -21.93
C ASP A 320 -7.28 -11.71 -22.42
N SER A 321 -8.02 -11.03 -21.55
CA SER A 321 -9.34 -10.48 -21.86
C SER A 321 -9.69 -9.28 -20.99
N ILE A 322 -10.67 -8.50 -21.43
CA ILE A 322 -11.25 -7.39 -20.70
C ILE A 322 -12.74 -7.67 -20.60
N ASN A 323 -13.29 -7.73 -19.38
CA ASN A 323 -14.70 -8.02 -19.19
C ASN A 323 -15.58 -6.80 -19.52
N LYS A 324 -16.91 -6.99 -19.54
CA LYS A 324 -17.89 -5.93 -19.86
C LYS A 324 -17.82 -4.69 -18.96
N TYR A 325 -17.19 -4.80 -17.80
CA TYR A 325 -17.01 -3.69 -16.85
C TYR A 325 -15.63 -3.02 -16.98
N GLY A 326 -14.79 -3.45 -17.92
CA GLY A 326 -13.46 -2.91 -18.14
C GLY A 326 -12.38 -3.45 -17.19
N PHE A 327 -12.65 -4.52 -16.43
CA PHE A 327 -11.64 -5.19 -15.63
C PHE A 327 -10.78 -6.11 -16.52
N LEU A 328 -9.48 -6.02 -16.33
CA LEU A 328 -8.48 -6.81 -17.05
C LEU A 328 -8.36 -8.18 -16.37
N LYS A 329 -8.34 -9.26 -17.18
CA LYS A 329 -8.06 -10.63 -16.72
C LYS A 329 -6.77 -11.12 -17.37
N GLY A 330 -5.86 -11.68 -16.56
CA GLY A 330 -4.54 -12.14 -17.01
C GLY A 330 -3.54 -11.01 -17.23
N GLY A 331 -2.54 -11.26 -18.07
CA GLY A 331 -1.45 -10.31 -18.32
C GLY A 331 -0.65 -9.95 -17.06
N GLY A 332 -0.34 -10.96 -16.24
CA GLY A 332 0.44 -10.84 -15.01
C GLY A 332 1.95 -10.65 -15.26
N TRP A 333 2.67 -10.15 -14.27
CA TRP A 333 4.12 -10.28 -14.17
C TRP A 333 4.49 -11.77 -14.17
N VAL A 334 5.27 -12.18 -15.15
CA VAL A 334 5.75 -13.55 -15.33
C VAL A 334 6.40 -14.06 -14.05
N ASN A 335 5.80 -15.10 -13.47
CA ASN A 335 6.32 -15.78 -12.30
C ASN A 335 7.24 -16.93 -12.73
N ASP A 336 8.51 -16.62 -12.97
CA ASP A 336 9.57 -17.60 -13.27
C ASP A 336 10.14 -18.27 -12.00
N VAL A 337 9.62 -17.97 -10.80
CA VAL A 337 10.09 -18.60 -9.56
C VAL A 337 9.63 -20.06 -9.54
N ASP A 338 8.32 -20.30 -9.61
CA ASP A 338 7.72 -21.65 -9.58
C ASP A 338 6.72 -21.89 -10.71
N GLY A 339 6.49 -20.92 -11.60
CA GLY A 339 5.54 -21.04 -12.71
C GLY A 339 4.08 -20.95 -12.27
N GLY A 340 3.79 -20.57 -11.03
CA GLY A 340 2.43 -20.40 -10.51
C GLY A 340 1.75 -19.13 -10.98
N TYR A 341 0.94 -18.53 -10.12
CA TYR A 341 0.15 -17.35 -10.48
C TYR A 341 1.04 -16.15 -10.90
N SER A 342 0.78 -15.61 -12.09
CA SER A 342 1.44 -14.39 -12.57
C SER A 342 0.84 -13.15 -11.91
N VAL A 343 1.67 -12.33 -11.27
CA VAL A 343 1.23 -11.24 -10.38
C VAL A 343 0.57 -10.12 -11.17
N THR A 344 -0.70 -9.79 -10.92
CA THR A 344 -1.43 -8.72 -11.62
C THR A 344 -1.59 -7.43 -10.84
N TYR A 345 -1.31 -7.47 -9.53
CA TYR A 345 -1.47 -6.33 -8.63
C TYR A 345 -0.66 -6.55 -7.36
N LEU A 346 0.00 -5.51 -6.84
CA LEU A 346 0.73 -5.56 -5.58
C LEU A 346 -0.17 -5.16 -4.41
N LYS A 347 -0.34 -6.04 -3.44
CA LYS A 347 -0.99 -5.73 -2.16
C LYS A 347 0.03 -5.93 -1.03
N SER A 348 0.56 -4.83 -0.51
CA SER A 348 1.73 -4.81 0.40
C SER A 348 1.38 -4.22 1.76
N ASN A 349 0.43 -4.83 2.47
CA ASN A 349 0.01 -4.38 3.81
C ASN A 349 0.83 -4.97 4.96
N SER A 350 1.89 -5.72 4.63
CA SER A 350 2.89 -6.25 5.54
C SER A 350 4.27 -6.01 4.95
N ASP A 351 5.27 -5.72 5.78
CA ASP A 351 6.62 -5.40 5.31
C ASP A 351 7.33 -6.63 4.73
N GLY A 352 8.05 -6.46 3.62
CA GLY A 352 8.80 -7.54 2.98
C GLY A 352 7.99 -8.54 2.14
N TYR A 353 6.67 -8.36 2.00
CA TYR A 353 5.83 -9.26 1.19
C TYR A 353 4.78 -8.49 0.40
N PHE A 354 4.30 -9.09 -0.68
CA PHE A 354 3.00 -8.75 -1.26
C PHE A 354 2.14 -10.00 -1.43
N ILE A 355 0.82 -9.80 -1.41
CA ILE A 355 -0.15 -10.88 -1.27
C ILE A 355 -1.09 -10.93 -2.47
N ARG A 356 -1.42 -12.15 -2.91
CA ARG A 356 -2.53 -12.42 -3.82
C ARG A 356 -3.50 -13.42 -3.21
N ILE A 357 -4.77 -13.22 -3.49
CA ILE A 357 -5.83 -14.16 -3.15
C ILE A 357 -6.29 -14.74 -4.48
N VAL A 358 -6.27 -16.07 -4.59
CA VAL A 358 -6.59 -16.77 -5.83
C VAL A 358 -7.52 -17.94 -5.53
N PRO A 359 -8.71 -18.00 -6.14
CA PRO A 359 -9.58 -19.18 -6.07
C PRO A 359 -8.86 -20.47 -6.53
N PRO A 360 -9.20 -21.65 -5.98
CA PRO A 360 -8.54 -22.91 -6.35
C PRO A 360 -8.59 -23.23 -7.85
N ASP A 361 -9.74 -23.01 -8.49
CA ASP A 361 -9.95 -23.24 -9.93
C ASP A 361 -9.06 -22.32 -10.79
N GLU A 362 -8.93 -21.05 -10.42
CA GLU A 362 -8.05 -20.10 -11.10
C GLU A 362 -6.58 -20.51 -10.93
N LEU A 363 -6.16 -20.91 -9.72
CA LEU A 363 -4.77 -21.35 -9.48
C LEU A 363 -4.44 -22.61 -10.29
N LYS A 364 -5.35 -23.59 -10.35
CA LYS A 364 -5.22 -24.79 -11.20
C LYS A 364 -5.04 -24.43 -12.67
N ALA A 365 -5.97 -23.63 -13.21
CA ALA A 365 -5.95 -23.25 -14.61
C ALA A 365 -4.67 -22.49 -14.98
N ARG A 366 -4.24 -21.54 -14.15
CA ARG A 366 -3.03 -20.74 -14.38
C ARG A 366 -1.76 -21.56 -14.24
N SER A 367 -1.66 -22.44 -13.25
CA SER A 367 -0.50 -23.29 -13.07
C SER A 367 -0.29 -24.22 -14.28
N LEU A 368 -1.38 -24.75 -14.86
CA LEU A 368 -1.31 -25.61 -16.04
C LEU A 368 -0.89 -24.80 -17.29
N GLU A 369 -1.52 -23.65 -17.52
CA GLU A 369 -1.19 -22.76 -18.65
C GLU A 369 0.27 -22.30 -18.61
N ASN A 370 0.76 -21.94 -17.43
CA ASN A 370 2.11 -21.42 -17.25
C ASN A 370 3.17 -22.51 -17.37
N LYS A 371 2.88 -23.75 -16.99
CA LYS A 371 3.82 -24.89 -17.12
C LYS A 371 4.27 -25.11 -18.56
N GLU A 372 3.43 -24.81 -19.54
CA GLU A 372 3.77 -24.95 -20.97
C GLU A 372 4.54 -23.74 -21.52
N ARG A 373 4.52 -22.60 -20.83
CA ARG A 373 4.95 -21.30 -21.37
C ARG A 373 6.11 -20.65 -20.63
N ILE A 374 6.32 -21.01 -19.37
CA ILE A 374 7.30 -20.39 -18.48
C ILE A 374 8.37 -21.42 -18.14
N GLU A 375 9.61 -21.10 -18.50
CA GLU A 375 10.78 -21.78 -17.97
C GLU A 375 11.01 -21.29 -16.54
N VAL A 376 10.90 -22.20 -15.58
CA VAL A 376 11.04 -21.88 -14.15
C VAL A 376 12.50 -21.94 -13.71
N LYS A 377 12.89 -21.00 -12.86
CA LYS A 377 14.22 -20.94 -12.24
C LYS A 377 14.41 -21.97 -11.14
N TYR A 378 13.33 -22.36 -10.46
CA TYR A 378 13.35 -23.31 -9.35
C TYR A 378 12.38 -24.49 -9.58
N PRO A 379 12.80 -25.51 -10.36
CA PRO A 379 11.97 -26.68 -10.67
C PRO A 379 11.43 -27.42 -9.43
N GLU A 380 12.17 -27.41 -8.33
CA GLU A 380 11.73 -27.99 -7.06
C GLU A 380 10.54 -27.24 -6.44
N LYS A 381 10.45 -25.92 -6.62
CA LYS A 381 9.30 -25.11 -6.18
C LYS A 381 8.10 -25.35 -7.08
N GLN A 382 8.32 -25.44 -8.40
CA GLN A 382 7.27 -25.83 -9.35
C GLN A 382 6.68 -27.20 -8.99
N LYS A 383 7.52 -28.20 -8.66
CA LYS A 383 7.04 -29.53 -8.25
C LYS A 383 6.19 -29.47 -6.97
N LYS A 384 6.55 -28.64 -5.99
CA LYS A 384 5.74 -28.43 -4.77
C LYS A 384 4.41 -27.76 -5.10
N LEU A 385 4.41 -26.76 -5.97
CA LEU A 385 3.19 -26.13 -6.45
C LEU A 385 2.29 -27.14 -7.19
N GLU A 386 2.85 -28.00 -8.03
CA GLU A 386 2.09 -29.05 -8.72
C GLU A 386 1.43 -30.03 -7.72
N GLN A 387 2.16 -30.44 -6.69
CA GLN A 387 1.60 -31.28 -5.62
C GLN A 387 0.45 -30.58 -4.90
N LEU A 388 0.61 -29.29 -4.58
CA LEU A 388 -0.45 -28.47 -3.99
C LEU A 388 -1.67 -28.44 -4.89
N VAL A 389 -1.50 -27.97 -6.14
CA VAL A 389 -2.56 -27.76 -7.14
C VAL A 389 -3.34 -29.05 -7.41
N ASN A 390 -2.65 -30.19 -7.53
CA ASN A 390 -3.29 -31.50 -7.73
C ASN A 390 -4.09 -31.99 -6.51
N SER A 391 -3.85 -31.42 -5.33
CA SER A 391 -4.55 -31.75 -4.09
C SER A 391 -5.65 -30.76 -3.71
N LEU A 392 -5.84 -29.69 -4.49
CA LEU A 392 -6.89 -28.70 -4.25
C LEU A 392 -8.26 -29.24 -4.66
N ASP A 393 -9.27 -28.99 -3.85
CA ASP A 393 -10.68 -29.13 -4.23
C ASP A 393 -11.22 -27.76 -4.68
N ASP A 394 -12.13 -27.74 -5.66
CA ASP A 394 -12.70 -26.52 -6.23
C ASP A 394 -13.62 -25.79 -5.24
N ASP A 395 -14.15 -26.50 -4.24
CA ASP A 395 -15.00 -25.95 -3.18
C ASP A 395 -14.21 -25.39 -1.98
N GLU A 396 -12.87 -25.49 -1.98
CA GLU A 396 -12.04 -24.94 -0.90
C GLU A 396 -12.04 -23.41 -0.87
N ASN A 397 -11.67 -22.88 0.30
CA ASN A 397 -11.44 -21.45 0.45
C ASN A 397 -10.35 -20.94 -0.51
N PRO A 398 -10.42 -19.67 -0.93
CA PRO A 398 -9.37 -19.05 -1.74
C PRO A 398 -7.97 -19.19 -1.13
N ILE A 399 -6.99 -19.49 -1.98
CA ILE A 399 -5.59 -19.67 -1.60
C ILE A 399 -4.95 -18.30 -1.40
N ILE A 400 -4.21 -18.15 -0.31
CA ILE A 400 -3.42 -16.95 -0.04
C ILE A 400 -2.00 -17.20 -0.51
N ILE A 401 -1.58 -16.49 -1.55
CA ILE A 401 -0.23 -16.54 -2.11
C ILE A 401 0.56 -15.35 -1.55
N ILE A 402 1.67 -15.63 -0.89
CA ILE A 402 2.55 -14.64 -0.28
C ILE A 402 3.87 -14.67 -1.03
N TYR A 403 4.21 -13.55 -1.66
CA TYR A 403 5.45 -13.38 -2.39
C TYR A 403 6.43 -12.64 -1.48
N LYS A 404 7.48 -13.34 -1.06
CA LYS A 404 8.51 -12.81 -0.19
C LYS A 404 9.56 -12.06 -0.98
N LEU A 405 9.72 -10.78 -0.69
CA LEU A 405 10.69 -9.92 -1.33
C LEU A 405 12.10 -10.25 -0.85
N LYS A 406 13.08 -10.12 -1.76
CA LYS A 406 14.49 -10.13 -1.39
C LYS A 406 14.83 -8.95 -0.48
N LYS A 407 15.74 -9.18 0.46
CA LYS A 407 16.28 -8.16 1.35
C LYS A 407 17.35 -7.31 0.69
#